data_AF-T1AHH8-F1
#
_entry.id   AF-T1AHH8-F1
#
_cell.length_a   1.000
_cell.length_b   1.000
_cell.length_c   1.000
_cell.angle_alpha   90.00
_cell.angle_beta   90.00
_cell.angle_gamma   90.00
#
_symmetry.space_group_name_H-M   'P 1'
#
loop_
_entity.id
_entity.type
_entity.pdbx_description
1 polymer ?
#
loop_
_entity_poly.entity_id
_entity_poly.type
_entity_poly.pdbx_seq_one_letter_code
_entity_poly.pdbx_strand_id
1 'polypeptide(L)'
;MLSPERLAPFVTIAGTEQDAIRLHDQALRLSAALMPVVAIMEIALRNAVCERLRAKLGVPNWLTAPPTSHLTWHKKEQDGIKKAIAQAQRAAYAKLSNANKKALDALAYPAGVPKHAGHAKRARARQAKINVGIGQTVAQLTLSFWKRLFSSDYESALWKPILRQLFPNKGISRVLVAQHLEVIYEARNRIAHHEA
;
A
#
# COMPACT_ATOMS: atom_id res chain seq x y z
N MET A 1 3.83 18.46 -25.65
CA MET A 1 2.58 18.23 -26.39
C MET A 1 1.89 17.02 -25.78
N LEU A 2 0.59 17.10 -25.48
CA LEU A 2 -0.20 15.94 -25.07
C LEU A 2 -0.30 14.97 -26.26
N SER A 3 -0.34 13.66 -26.00
CA SER A 3 -0.55 12.70 -27.07
C SER A 3 -2.01 12.80 -27.58
N PRO A 4 -2.27 12.65 -28.88
CA PRO A 4 -3.62 12.70 -29.45
C PRO A 4 -4.60 11.75 -28.77
N GLU A 5 -4.12 10.58 -28.32
CA GLU A 5 -4.92 9.56 -27.64
C GLU A 5 -5.46 10.05 -26.29
N ARG A 6 -4.70 10.89 -25.58
CA ARG A 6 -5.13 11.45 -24.29
C ARG A 6 -6.10 12.60 -24.44
N LEU A 7 -6.09 13.30 -25.57
CA LEU A 7 -6.97 14.43 -25.84
C LEU A 7 -8.30 14.01 -26.51
N ALA A 8 -8.30 12.88 -27.21
CA ALA A 8 -9.47 12.40 -27.96
C ALA A 8 -10.79 12.34 -27.14
N PRO A 9 -10.82 11.83 -25.89
CA PRO A 9 -12.05 11.83 -25.09
C PRO A 9 -12.57 13.25 -24.80
N PHE A 10 -11.67 14.21 -24.60
CA PHE A 10 -12.01 15.60 -24.32
C PHE A 10 -12.50 16.32 -25.57
N VAL A 11 -11.95 16.01 -26.75
CA VAL A 11 -12.42 16.55 -28.04
C VAL A 11 -13.84 16.08 -28.34
N THR A 12 -14.18 14.82 -28.05
CA THR A 12 -15.55 14.32 -28.21
C THR A 12 -16.56 15.09 -27.36
N ILE A 13 -16.16 15.59 -26.18
CA ILE A 13 -17.04 16.33 -25.26
C ILE A 13 -17.07 17.82 -25.60
N ALA A 14 -15.90 18.42 -25.84
CA ALA A 14 -15.74 19.87 -25.97
C ALA A 14 -15.93 20.38 -27.41
N GLY A 15 -15.89 19.49 -28.41
CA GLY A 15 -16.09 19.80 -29.83
C GLY A 15 -14.90 20.48 -30.51
N THR A 16 -14.15 21.34 -29.82
CA THR A 16 -12.95 21.99 -30.34
C THR A 16 -11.69 21.51 -29.61
N GLU A 17 -10.54 21.54 -30.31
CA GLU A 17 -9.25 21.17 -29.71
C GLU A 17 -8.85 22.12 -28.58
N GLN A 18 -9.09 23.44 -28.73
CA GLN A 18 -8.77 24.42 -27.70
C GLN A 18 -9.59 24.20 -26.42
N ASP A 19 -10.90 23.93 -26.56
CA ASP A 19 -11.75 23.68 -25.39
C ASP A 19 -11.47 22.31 -24.77
N ALA A 20 -11.07 21.31 -25.59
CA ALA A 20 -10.59 20.03 -25.08
C ALA A 20 -9.32 20.18 -24.22
N ILE A 21 -8.37 21.02 -24.64
CA ILE A 21 -7.17 21.33 -23.85
C ILE A 21 -7.55 21.99 -22.52
N ARG A 22 -8.48 22.96 -22.54
CA ARG A 22 -8.96 23.62 -21.31
C ARG A 22 -9.67 22.65 -20.37
N LEU A 23 -10.54 21.79 -20.90
CA LEU A 23 -11.25 20.78 -20.13
C LEU A 23 -10.28 19.77 -19.51
N HIS A 24 -9.24 19.38 -20.25
CA HIS A 24 -8.18 18.52 -19.74
C HIS A 24 -7.40 19.19 -18.58
N ASP A 25 -7.02 20.47 -18.72
CA ASP A 25 -6.35 21.21 -17.63
C ASP A 25 -7.23 21.30 -16.37
N GLN A 26 -8.52 21.56 -16.54
CA GLN A 26 -9.48 21.57 -15.42
C GLN A 26 -9.61 20.21 -14.75
N ALA A 27 -9.68 19.13 -15.52
CA ALA A 27 -9.74 17.76 -15.01
C ALA A 27 -8.45 17.39 -14.23
N LEU A 28 -7.29 17.83 -14.72
CA LEU A 28 -6.01 17.64 -14.02
C LEU A 28 -5.96 18.42 -12.71
N ARG A 29 -6.44 19.67 -12.68
CA ARG A 29 -6.52 20.48 -11.45
C ARG A 29 -7.46 19.85 -10.41
N LEU A 30 -8.62 19.36 -10.85
CA LEU A 30 -9.55 18.63 -9.97
C LEU A 30 -8.90 17.37 -9.41
N SER A 31 -8.24 16.59 -10.26
CA SER A 31 -7.50 15.39 -9.87
C SER A 31 -6.43 15.70 -8.82
N ALA A 32 -5.67 16.78 -8.99
CA ALA A 32 -4.70 17.24 -8.02
C ALA A 32 -5.34 17.65 -6.67
N ALA A 33 -6.51 18.31 -6.71
CA ALA A 33 -7.24 18.71 -5.50
C ALA A 33 -7.85 17.52 -4.73
N LEU A 34 -8.18 16.43 -5.40
CA LEU A 34 -8.70 15.20 -4.77
C LEU A 34 -7.60 14.38 -4.08
N MET A 35 -6.34 14.53 -4.49
CA MET A 35 -5.25 13.67 -4.02
C MET A 35 -5.05 13.72 -2.49
N PRO A 36 -5.04 14.88 -1.82
CA PRO A 36 -4.94 14.95 -0.37
C PRO A 36 -6.11 14.25 0.35
N VAL A 37 -7.33 14.34 -0.18
CA VAL A 37 -8.52 13.70 0.40
C VAL A 37 -8.38 12.18 0.38
N VAL A 38 -7.97 11.62 -0.75
CA VAL A 38 -7.71 10.19 -0.90
C VAL A 38 -6.58 9.73 0.03
N ALA A 39 -5.52 10.53 0.19
CA ALA A 39 -4.42 10.22 1.09
C ALA A 39 -4.87 10.14 2.56
N ILE A 40 -5.68 11.10 3.02
CA ILE A 40 -6.23 11.10 4.38
C ILE A 40 -7.13 9.87 4.59
N MET A 41 -7.98 9.55 3.61
CA MET A 41 -8.83 8.36 3.65
C MET A 41 -8.02 7.07 3.71
N GLU A 42 -6.95 6.93 2.92
CA GLU A 42 -6.06 5.76 2.93
C GLU A 42 -5.40 5.57 4.32
N ILE A 43 -4.91 6.67 4.92
CA ILE A 43 -4.33 6.65 6.26
C ILE A 43 -5.37 6.26 7.32
N ALA A 44 -6.56 6.86 7.26
CA ALA A 44 -7.64 6.59 8.21
C ALA A 44 -8.10 5.12 8.13
N LEU A 45 -8.33 4.62 6.92
CA LEU A 45 -8.71 3.23 6.67
C LEU A 45 -7.65 2.27 7.22
N ARG A 46 -6.39 2.49 6.87
CA ARG A 46 -5.27 1.68 7.35
C ARG A 46 -5.20 1.65 8.86
N ASN A 47 -5.26 2.81 9.50
CA ASN A 47 -5.13 2.92 10.95
C ASN A 47 -6.31 2.23 11.64
N ALA A 48 -7.53 2.44 11.17
CA ALA A 48 -8.73 1.83 11.74
C ALA A 48 -8.70 0.29 11.61
N VAL A 49 -8.30 -0.23 10.45
CA VAL A 49 -8.13 -1.68 10.23
C VAL A 49 -7.03 -2.23 11.13
N CYS A 50 -5.87 -1.57 11.23
CA CYS A 50 -4.77 -2.01 12.09
C CYS A 50 -5.18 -2.08 13.56
N GLU A 51 -5.89 -1.06 14.05
CA GLU A 51 -6.39 -0.99 15.42
C GLU A 51 -7.28 -2.21 15.73
N ARG A 52 -8.27 -2.48 14.88
CA ARG A 52 -9.19 -3.60 15.07
C ARG A 52 -8.53 -4.96 14.96
N LEU A 53 -7.61 -5.14 14.00
CA LEU A 53 -6.87 -6.40 13.85
C LEU A 53 -5.97 -6.66 15.05
N ARG A 54 -5.26 -5.63 15.56
CA ARG A 54 -4.46 -5.76 16.79
C ARG A 54 -5.31 -6.16 17.98
N ALA A 55 -6.44 -5.46 18.17
CA ALA A 55 -7.34 -5.72 19.30
C ALA A 55 -7.97 -7.12 19.24
N LYS A 56 -8.35 -7.60 18.05
CA LYS A 56 -9.04 -8.90 17.89
C LYS A 56 -8.11 -10.10 17.79
N LEU A 57 -6.96 -9.96 17.14
CA LEU A 57 -6.01 -11.07 16.98
C LEU A 57 -5.07 -11.22 18.19
N GLY A 58 -4.90 -10.17 18.99
CA GLY A 58 -4.16 -10.23 20.26
C GLY A 58 -2.65 -10.46 20.13
N VAL A 59 -2.10 -10.46 18.90
CA VAL A 59 -0.67 -10.71 18.65
C VAL A 59 0.01 -9.47 18.05
N PRO A 60 1.19 -9.05 18.56
CA PRO A 60 1.90 -7.86 18.06
C PRO A 60 2.34 -7.97 16.60
N ASN A 61 2.61 -9.18 16.13
CA ASN A 61 3.08 -9.52 14.79
C ASN A 61 1.97 -10.07 13.88
N TRP A 62 0.71 -9.71 14.13
CA TRP A 62 -0.45 -10.21 13.37
C TRP A 62 -0.32 -10.11 11.85
N LEU A 63 0.44 -9.15 11.34
CA LEU A 63 0.65 -8.97 9.90
C LEU A 63 1.54 -10.08 9.32
N THR A 64 2.60 -10.48 10.02
CA THR A 64 3.59 -11.45 9.52
C THR A 64 3.36 -12.87 10.02
N ALA A 65 2.75 -13.02 11.19
CA ALA A 65 2.40 -14.30 11.79
C ALA A 65 1.03 -14.19 12.50
N PRO A 66 -0.08 -14.07 11.74
CA PRO A 66 -1.41 -14.13 12.33
C PRO A 66 -1.68 -15.53 12.92
N PRO A 67 -2.57 -15.65 13.93
CA PRO A 67 -3.08 -16.94 14.37
C PRO A 67 -3.80 -17.64 13.22
N THR A 68 -3.31 -18.81 12.80
CA THR A 68 -3.83 -19.54 11.63
C THR A 68 -5.27 -20.00 11.79
N SER A 69 -5.74 -20.15 13.04
CA SER A 69 -7.15 -20.41 13.37
C SER A 69 -8.09 -19.27 12.95
N HIS A 70 -7.59 -18.05 12.79
CA HIS A 70 -8.38 -16.87 12.45
C HIS A 70 -8.08 -16.33 11.05
N LEU A 71 -6.81 -16.28 10.66
CA LEU A 71 -6.40 -15.61 9.44
C LEU A 71 -5.21 -16.32 8.80
N THR A 72 -5.40 -16.69 7.53
CA THR A 72 -4.33 -17.14 6.65
C THR A 72 -4.28 -16.23 5.44
N TRP A 73 -3.15 -15.54 5.25
CA TRP A 73 -2.97 -14.66 4.08
C TRP A 73 -2.85 -15.48 2.80
N HIS A 74 -3.56 -15.08 1.74
CA HIS A 74 -3.33 -15.64 0.41
C HIS A 74 -1.98 -15.15 -0.14
N LYS A 75 -1.48 -15.85 -1.17
CA LYS A 75 -0.15 -15.62 -1.75
C LYS A 75 0.10 -14.15 -2.12
N LYS A 76 -0.90 -13.47 -2.70
CA LYS A 76 -0.80 -12.07 -3.10
C LYS A 76 -0.56 -11.13 -1.91
N GLU A 77 -1.27 -11.37 -0.79
CA GLU A 77 -1.11 -10.59 0.43
C GLU A 77 0.23 -10.89 1.10
N GLN A 78 0.66 -12.16 1.13
CA GLN A 78 1.99 -12.54 1.62
C GLN A 78 3.11 -11.86 0.84
N ASP A 79 3.00 -11.80 -0.49
CA ASP A 79 3.99 -11.13 -1.35
C ASP A 79 3.98 -9.61 -1.16
N GLY A 80 2.80 -9.02 -0.96
CA GLY A 80 2.65 -7.61 -0.59
C GLY A 80 3.35 -7.30 0.74
N ILE A 81 3.15 -8.13 1.76
CA ILE A 81 3.79 -8.00 3.08
C ILE A 81 5.31 -8.13 2.95
N LYS A 82 5.81 -9.12 2.20
CA LYS A 82 7.27 -9.28 1.96
C LYS A 82 7.88 -8.06 1.29
N LYS A 83 7.20 -7.49 0.27
CA LYS A 83 7.64 -6.27 -0.40
C LYS A 83 7.66 -5.07 0.56
N ALA A 84 6.61 -4.91 1.37
CA ALA A 84 6.51 -3.85 2.37
C ALA A 84 7.62 -3.95 3.44
N ILE A 85 7.97 -5.16 3.89
CA ILE A 85 9.10 -5.39 4.80
C ILE A 85 10.41 -4.96 4.13
N ALA A 86 10.66 -5.41 2.90
CA ALA A 86 11.89 -5.04 2.18
C ALA A 86 12.00 -3.53 1.95
N GLN A 87 10.90 -2.85 1.66
CA GLN A 87 10.84 -1.39 1.53
C GLN A 87 11.11 -0.70 2.86
N ALA A 88 10.52 -1.17 3.96
CA ALA A 88 10.76 -0.64 5.30
C ALA A 88 12.23 -0.81 5.71
N GLN A 89 12.82 -1.98 5.42
CA GLN A 89 14.22 -2.28 5.67
C GLN A 89 15.15 -1.36 4.85
N ARG A 90 14.83 -1.13 3.57
CA ARG A 90 15.57 -0.18 2.73
C ARG A 90 15.49 1.24 3.27
N ALA A 91 14.31 1.68 3.68
CA ALA A 91 14.10 3.01 4.25
C ALA A 91 14.87 3.19 5.58
N ALA A 92 14.86 2.18 6.45
CA ALA A 92 15.65 2.18 7.68
C ALA A 92 17.16 2.17 7.38
N TYR A 93 17.62 1.35 6.44
CA TYR A 93 19.02 1.28 6.01
C TYR A 93 19.53 2.63 5.47
N ALA A 94 18.70 3.35 4.72
CA ALA A 94 19.06 4.66 4.16
C ALA A 94 19.43 5.67 5.25
N LYS A 95 18.81 5.57 6.44
CA LYS A 95 19.04 6.46 7.59
C LYS A 95 20.29 6.10 8.41
N LEU A 96 20.93 4.96 8.16
CA LEU A 96 22.12 4.53 8.91
C LEU A 96 23.40 5.24 8.44
N SER A 97 24.28 5.54 9.39
CA SER A 97 25.66 5.96 9.11
C SER A 97 26.45 4.86 8.40
N ASN A 98 27.55 5.22 7.73
CA ASN A 98 28.40 4.24 7.05
C ASN A 98 29.00 3.21 8.03
N ALA A 99 29.32 3.63 9.26
CA ALA A 99 29.80 2.74 10.32
C ALA A 99 28.73 1.70 10.70
N ASN A 100 27.49 2.13 10.94
CA ASN A 100 26.39 1.22 11.29
C ASN A 100 26.04 0.28 10.14
N LYS A 101 26.13 0.75 8.89
CA LYS A 101 25.97 -0.11 7.70
C LYS A 101 27.04 -1.20 7.63
N LYS A 102 28.29 -0.88 7.99
CA LYS A 102 29.40 -1.85 8.03
C LYS A 102 29.25 -2.85 9.19
N ALA A 103 28.75 -2.41 10.34
CA ALA A 103 28.48 -3.30 11.49
C ALA A 103 27.49 -4.43 11.14
N LEU A 104 26.58 -4.20 10.19
CA LEU A 104 25.66 -5.23 9.69
C LEU A 104 26.36 -6.36 8.89
N ASP A 105 27.62 -6.21 8.48
CA ASP A 105 28.33 -7.25 7.73
C ASP A 105 28.47 -8.55 8.52
N ALA A 106 28.74 -8.47 9.84
CA ALA A 106 28.85 -9.65 10.69
C ALA A 106 27.54 -10.44 10.75
N LEU A 107 26.39 -9.75 10.75
CA LEU A 107 25.06 -10.37 10.74
C LEU A 107 24.67 -10.87 9.34
N ALA A 108 25.03 -10.13 8.30
CA ALA A 108 24.70 -10.44 6.91
C ALA A 108 25.55 -11.58 6.33
N TYR A 109 26.80 -11.69 6.79
CA TYR A 109 27.80 -12.64 6.32
C TYR A 109 28.57 -13.24 7.51
N PRO A 110 28.00 -14.18 8.26
CA PRO A 110 28.66 -14.79 9.41
C PRO A 110 29.99 -15.49 9.07
N ALA A 111 30.11 -16.03 7.86
CA ALA A 111 31.33 -16.65 7.34
C ALA A 111 32.30 -15.66 6.66
N GLY A 112 32.07 -14.35 6.83
CA GLY A 112 32.85 -13.28 6.19
C GLY A 112 32.25 -12.80 4.85
N VAL A 113 32.49 -11.52 4.54
CA VAL A 113 31.95 -10.87 3.35
C VAL A 113 32.65 -11.44 2.09
N PRO A 114 31.90 -11.98 1.11
CA PRO A 114 32.51 -12.51 -0.11
C PRO A 114 33.27 -11.42 -0.88
N LYS A 115 34.52 -11.71 -1.27
CA LYS A 115 35.39 -10.76 -2.01
C LYS A 115 34.70 -10.18 -3.25
N HIS A 116 33.95 -11.02 -3.99
CA HIS A 116 33.25 -10.63 -5.22
C HIS A 116 31.77 -10.21 -5.02
N ALA A 117 31.29 -10.04 -3.78
CA ALA A 117 29.93 -9.54 -3.58
C ALA A 117 29.85 -8.06 -4.01
N GLY A 118 29.14 -7.75 -5.09
CA GLY A 118 28.92 -6.36 -5.51
C GLY A 118 28.18 -5.53 -4.47
N HIS A 119 28.33 -4.21 -4.53
CA HIS A 119 27.76 -3.26 -3.56
C HIS A 119 26.24 -3.45 -3.36
N ALA A 120 25.48 -3.66 -4.43
CA ALA A 120 24.04 -3.89 -4.36
C ALA A 120 23.68 -5.19 -3.62
N LYS A 121 24.42 -6.28 -3.84
CA LYS A 121 24.21 -7.56 -3.16
C LYS A 121 24.51 -7.43 -1.66
N ARG A 122 25.62 -6.75 -1.30
CA ARG A 122 25.97 -6.45 0.10
C ARG A 122 24.91 -5.58 0.77
N ALA A 123 24.45 -4.52 0.10
CA ALA A 123 23.40 -3.65 0.64
C ALA A 123 22.09 -4.40 0.90
N ARG A 124 21.64 -5.26 -0.04
CA ARG A 124 20.44 -6.11 0.15
C ARG A 124 20.61 -7.08 1.31
N ALA A 125 21.77 -7.72 1.43
CA ALA A 125 22.05 -8.65 2.54
C ALA A 125 22.02 -7.93 3.90
N ARG A 126 22.61 -6.73 3.99
CA ARG A 126 22.54 -5.88 5.20
C ARG A 126 21.12 -5.43 5.52
N GLN A 127 20.37 -4.96 4.51
CA GLN A 127 18.97 -4.55 4.66
C GLN A 127 18.11 -5.65 5.26
N ALA A 128 18.26 -6.90 4.78
CA ALA A 128 17.50 -8.04 5.27
C ALA A 128 17.73 -8.36 6.77
N LYS A 129 18.82 -7.84 7.38
CA LYS A 129 19.14 -8.00 8.81
C LYS A 129 18.57 -6.88 9.68
N ILE A 130 18.01 -5.84 9.09
CA ILE A 130 17.35 -4.79 9.85
C ILE A 130 16.00 -5.29 10.33
N ASN A 131 15.79 -5.28 11.63
CA ASN A 131 14.48 -5.49 12.22
C ASN A 131 13.65 -4.22 12.02
N VAL A 132 12.46 -4.36 11.43
CA VAL A 132 11.52 -3.26 11.21
C VAL A 132 10.26 -3.48 12.00
N GLY A 133 9.77 -2.43 12.65
CA GLY A 133 8.54 -2.50 13.41
C GLY A 133 7.32 -2.67 12.50
N ILE A 134 6.26 -3.30 13.03
CA ILE A 134 5.02 -3.50 12.28
C ILE A 134 4.43 -2.19 11.74
N GLY A 135 4.54 -1.08 12.49
CA GLY A 135 4.10 0.24 12.02
C GLY A 135 4.87 0.74 10.79
N GLN A 136 6.17 0.44 10.72
CA GLN A 136 6.99 0.78 9.55
C GLN A 136 6.61 -0.08 8.34
N THR A 137 6.32 -1.37 8.54
CA THR A 137 5.83 -2.25 7.47
C THR A 137 4.44 -1.84 6.98
N VAL A 138 3.51 -1.58 7.91
CA VAL A 138 2.15 -1.09 7.62
C VAL A 138 2.20 0.20 6.80
N ALA A 139 3.16 1.08 7.08
CA ALA A 139 3.34 2.32 6.34
C ALA A 139 3.78 2.12 4.87
N GLN A 140 4.33 0.97 4.52
CA GLN A 140 4.76 0.64 3.15
C GLN A 140 3.68 -0.12 2.34
N LEU A 141 2.57 -0.52 2.98
CA LEU A 141 1.46 -1.18 2.30
C LEU A 141 0.59 -0.15 1.57
N THR A 142 0.29 -0.42 0.30
CA THR A 142 -0.55 0.41 -0.58
C THR A 142 -2.04 0.19 -0.33
N LEU A 143 -2.87 1.15 -0.75
CA LEU A 143 -4.34 1.03 -0.74
C LEU A 143 -4.87 -0.29 -1.31
N SER A 144 -4.25 -0.84 -2.35
CA SER A 144 -4.64 -2.13 -2.93
C SER A 144 -4.61 -3.29 -1.93
N PHE A 145 -3.65 -3.29 -0.99
CA PHE A 145 -3.60 -4.26 0.09
C PHE A 145 -4.79 -4.07 1.03
N TRP A 146 -5.05 -2.84 1.47
CA TRP A 146 -6.14 -2.55 2.40
C TRP A 146 -7.53 -2.80 1.82
N LYS A 147 -7.75 -2.42 0.55
CA LYS A 147 -9.00 -2.74 -0.18
C LYS A 147 -9.26 -4.24 -0.20
N ARG A 148 -8.22 -5.02 -0.46
CA ARG A 148 -8.31 -6.47 -0.63
C ARG A 148 -8.83 -7.19 0.63
N LEU A 149 -8.60 -6.65 1.82
CA LEU A 149 -9.15 -7.18 3.08
C LEU A 149 -10.69 -7.17 3.14
N PHE A 150 -11.37 -6.38 2.29
CA PHE A 150 -12.83 -6.28 2.21
C PHE A 150 -13.45 -7.16 1.10
N SER A 151 -12.64 -7.95 0.40
CA SER A 151 -13.11 -8.89 -0.62
C SER A 151 -13.83 -10.11 -0.02
N SER A 152 -14.50 -10.90 -0.86
CA SER A 152 -15.19 -12.13 -0.48
C SER A 152 -14.27 -13.16 0.18
N ASP A 153 -13.01 -13.23 -0.25
CA ASP A 153 -12.03 -14.22 0.23
C ASP A 153 -11.73 -14.06 1.72
N TYR A 154 -11.88 -12.84 2.24
CA TYR A 154 -11.66 -12.54 3.66
C TYR A 154 -12.98 -12.32 4.41
N GLU A 155 -14.11 -12.75 3.86
CA GLU A 155 -15.41 -12.47 4.47
C GLU A 155 -15.57 -13.18 5.83
N SER A 156 -15.25 -14.47 5.89
CA SER A 156 -15.32 -15.26 7.13
C SER A 156 -14.21 -14.89 8.11
N ALA A 157 -12.99 -14.69 7.61
CA ALA A 157 -11.79 -14.45 8.43
C ALA A 157 -11.72 -13.02 8.98
N LEU A 158 -12.13 -12.00 8.20
CA LEU A 158 -11.96 -10.58 8.54
C LEU A 158 -13.29 -9.83 8.62
N TRP A 159 -14.14 -9.90 7.59
CA TRP A 159 -15.34 -9.06 7.53
C TRP A 159 -16.29 -9.31 8.69
N LYS A 160 -16.79 -10.55 8.82
CA LYS A 160 -17.77 -10.94 9.84
C LYS A 160 -17.25 -10.71 11.28
N PRO A 161 -16.05 -11.18 11.66
CA PRO A 161 -15.58 -11.07 13.04
C PRO A 161 -14.98 -9.71 13.42
N ILE A 162 -14.43 -8.94 12.46
CA ILE A 162 -13.57 -7.79 12.75
C ILE A 162 -13.99 -6.53 11.98
N LEU A 163 -13.98 -6.56 10.63
CA LEU A 163 -14.05 -5.32 9.83
C LEU A 163 -15.44 -4.69 9.79
N ARG A 164 -16.52 -5.45 9.92
CA ARG A 164 -17.88 -4.89 9.98
C ARG A 164 -18.05 -3.89 11.13
N GLN A 165 -17.30 -4.08 12.23
CA GLN A 165 -17.32 -3.19 13.40
C GLN A 165 -16.65 -1.83 13.18
N LEU A 166 -15.99 -1.64 12.03
CA LEU A 166 -15.42 -0.34 11.64
C LEU A 166 -16.50 0.67 11.23
N PHE A 167 -17.67 0.18 10.82
CA PHE A 167 -18.72 1.03 10.27
C PHE A 167 -19.79 1.30 11.32
N PRO A 168 -20.20 2.56 11.52
CA PRO A 168 -21.28 2.92 12.45
C PRO A 168 -22.60 2.23 12.12
N ASN A 169 -22.90 2.11 10.81
CA ASN A 169 -24.10 1.45 10.34
C ASN A 169 -23.93 -0.08 10.34
N LYS A 170 -24.61 -0.75 11.27
CA LYS A 170 -24.58 -2.22 11.37
C LYS A 170 -25.21 -2.93 10.18
N GLY A 171 -26.06 -2.27 9.39
CA GLY A 171 -26.70 -2.83 8.19
C GLY A 171 -25.82 -2.81 6.94
N ILE A 172 -24.62 -2.21 6.98
CA ILE A 172 -23.77 -2.11 5.81
C ILE A 172 -23.30 -3.49 5.32
N SER A 173 -23.39 -3.73 4.02
CA SER A 173 -22.92 -4.97 3.40
C SER A 173 -21.44 -4.87 3.04
N ARG A 174 -20.74 -6.01 3.08
CA ARG A 174 -19.34 -6.09 2.62
C ARG A 174 -19.21 -5.66 1.17
N VAL A 175 -20.17 -6.08 0.34
CA VAL A 175 -20.19 -5.82 -1.10
C VAL A 175 -20.21 -4.31 -1.37
N LEU A 176 -21.08 -3.57 -0.68
CA LEU A 176 -21.17 -2.12 -0.83
C LEU A 176 -19.86 -1.43 -0.43
N VAL A 177 -19.26 -1.83 0.70
CA VAL A 177 -17.96 -1.31 1.15
C VAL A 177 -16.86 -1.61 0.12
N ALA A 178 -16.80 -2.84 -0.38
CA ALA A 178 -15.81 -3.25 -1.36
C ALA A 178 -15.94 -2.45 -2.67
N GLN A 179 -17.17 -2.22 -3.14
CA GLN A 179 -17.46 -1.39 -4.32
C GLN A 179 -16.99 0.06 -4.12
N HIS A 180 -17.28 0.68 -2.98
CA HIS A 180 -16.80 2.04 -2.71
C HIS A 180 -15.28 2.11 -2.61
N LEU A 181 -14.62 1.12 -1.99
CA LEU A 181 -13.17 1.06 -1.95
C LEU A 181 -12.54 0.83 -3.32
N GLU A 182 -13.23 0.13 -4.23
CA GLU A 182 -12.83 -0.03 -5.63
C GLU A 182 -12.82 1.32 -6.35
N VAL A 183 -13.93 2.05 -6.29
CA VAL A 183 -14.05 3.39 -6.92
C VAL A 183 -12.95 4.33 -6.43
N ILE A 184 -12.68 4.33 -5.12
CA ILE A 184 -11.63 5.17 -4.55
C ILE A 184 -10.24 4.72 -5.01
N TYR A 185 -10.00 3.41 -5.08
CA TYR A 185 -8.74 2.86 -5.58
C TYR A 185 -8.49 3.20 -7.06
N GLU A 186 -9.50 3.07 -7.91
CA GLU A 186 -9.41 3.43 -9.33
C GLU A 186 -9.18 4.92 -9.52
N ALA A 187 -9.95 5.77 -8.83
CA ALA A 187 -9.75 7.21 -8.85
C ALA A 187 -8.34 7.60 -8.42
N ARG A 188 -7.84 7.01 -7.33
CA ARG A 188 -6.47 7.20 -6.82
C ARG A 188 -5.41 6.83 -7.85
N ASN A 189 -5.57 5.68 -8.51
CA ASN A 189 -4.63 5.22 -9.52
C ASN A 189 -4.63 6.12 -10.75
N ARG A 190 -5.81 6.51 -11.24
CA ARG A 190 -5.96 7.44 -12.36
C ARG A 190 -5.26 8.77 -12.08
N ILE A 191 -5.50 9.36 -10.90
CA ILE A 191 -4.83 10.60 -10.49
C ILE A 191 -3.31 10.42 -10.47
N ALA A 192 -2.81 9.32 -9.88
CA ALA A 192 -1.37 9.05 -9.78
C ALA A 192 -0.69 8.81 -11.14
N HIS A 193 -1.43 8.32 -12.13
CA HIS A 193 -0.95 8.13 -13.51
C HIS A 193 -1.25 9.33 -14.42
N HIS A 194 -1.82 10.41 -13.89
CA HIS A 194 -2.31 11.57 -14.65
C HIS A 194 -3.33 11.19 -15.74
N GLU A 195 -4.06 10.09 -15.56
CA GLU A 195 -5.13 9.63 -16.44
C GLU A 195 -6.43 10.37 -16.07
N ALA A 196 -6.51 11.64 -16.49
CA ALA A 196 -7.74 12.43 -16.43
C ALA A 196 -8.72 11.94 -17.50
#